data_AF-A0A176F009-F1
#
_entry.id   AF-A0A176F009-F1
#
_cell.length_a   1.000
_cell.length_b   1.000
_cell.length_c   1.000
_cell.angle_alpha   90.00
_cell.angle_beta   90.00
_cell.angle_gamma   90.00
#
_symmetry.space_group_name_H-M   'P 1'
#
loop_
_entity.id
_entity.type
_entity.pdbx_description
1 polymer ?
#
loop_
_entity_poly.entity_id
_entity_poly.type
_entity_poly.pdbx_seq_one_letter_code
_entity_poly.pdbx_strand_id
1 'polypeptide(L)' 'MPQAEVMEVYELLRPGRAASKGALLQAAQGLRETYGAEELAALVEEAAEVYEKRGLFRTRY' A
#
# COMPACT_ATOMS: atom_id res chain seq x y z
N MET A 1 2.36 5.42 -14.85
CA MET A 1 1.31 4.53 -14.31
C MET A 1 -0.06 5.02 -14.77
N PRO A 2 -0.95 4.14 -15.26
CA PRO A 2 -2.32 4.47 -15.63
C PRO A 2 -3.15 5.01 -14.45
N GLN A 3 -4.17 5.83 -14.73
CA GLN A 3 -5.01 6.43 -13.69
C GLN A 3 -5.71 5.40 -12.79
N ALA A 4 -6.17 4.29 -13.37
CA ALA A 4 -6.85 3.23 -12.60
C ALA A 4 -5.95 2.69 -11.48
N GLU A 5 -4.68 2.47 -11.78
CA GLU A 5 -3.71 1.92 -10.82
C GLU A 5 -3.31 2.94 -9.75
N VAL A 6 -3.28 4.24 -10.09
CA VAL A 6 -3.14 5.31 -9.08
C VAL A 6 -4.27 5.22 -8.06
N MET A 7 -5.51 5.05 -8.56
CA MET A 7 -6.68 4.93 -7.69
C MET A 7 -6.65 3.65 -6.86
N GLU A 8 -6.13 2.54 -7.38
CA GLU A 8 -5.96 1.30 -6.61
C GLU A 8 -4.98 1.46 -5.45
N VAL A 9 -3.82 2.06 -5.68
CA VAL A 9 -2.83 2.35 -4.63
C VAL A 9 -3.42 3.28 -3.58
N TYR A 10 -4.12 4.34 -4.01
CA TYR A 10 -4.83 5.24 -3.09
C TYR A 10 -5.88 4.51 -2.24
N GLU A 11 -6.71 3.67 -2.86
CA GLU A 11 -7.73 2.90 -2.13
C GLU A 11 -7.11 1.90 -1.14
N LEU A 12 -5.93 1.36 -1.45
CA LEU A 12 -5.21 0.45 -0.57
C LEU A 12 -4.65 1.19 0.67
N LEU A 13 -4.19 2.43 0.49
CA LEU A 13 -3.65 3.31 1.53
C LEU A 13 -4.73 3.98 2.41
N ARG A 14 -6.01 3.66 2.23
CA ARG A 14 -7.07 4.11 3.13
C ARG A 14 -7.16 3.18 4.36
N PRO A 15 -7.35 3.73 5.57
CA PRO A 15 -7.51 2.91 6.78
C PRO A 15 -8.61 1.85 6.63
N GLY A 16 -8.35 0.63 7.07
CA GLY A 16 -9.29 -0.50 7.01
C GLY A 16 -9.44 -1.13 5.62
N ARG A 17 -8.69 -0.72 4.61
CA ARG A 17 -8.77 -1.28 3.24
C ARG A 17 -7.73 -2.37 2.98
N ALA A 18 -6.48 -2.12 3.36
CA ALA A 18 -5.44 -3.13 3.30
C ALA A 18 -5.74 -4.29 4.26
N ALA A 19 -5.64 -5.52 3.76
CA ALA A 19 -5.91 -6.72 4.55
C ALA A 19 -4.77 -7.07 5.53
N SER A 20 -3.54 -6.67 5.19
CA SER A 20 -2.33 -6.93 5.99
C SER A 20 -1.18 -6.04 5.52
N LYS A 21 -0.09 -6.03 6.29
CA LYS A 21 1.19 -5.42 5.91
C LYS A 21 1.69 -5.97 4.57
N GLY A 22 1.59 -7.28 4.37
CA GLY A 22 2.02 -7.95 3.13
C GLY A 22 1.33 -7.42 1.87
N ALA A 23 0.05 -7.05 1.96
CA ALA A 23 -0.66 -6.46 0.82
C ALA A 23 -0.08 -5.11 0.39
N LEU A 24 0.34 -4.27 1.35
CA LEU A 24 1.00 -3.00 1.06
C LEU A 24 2.41 -3.22 0.50
N LEU A 25 3.18 -4.14 1.08
CA LEU A 25 4.53 -4.46 0.58
C LEU A 25 4.51 -5.00 -0.85
N GLN A 26 3.52 -5.83 -1.19
CA GLN A 26 3.35 -6.33 -2.55
C GLN A 26 3.02 -5.19 -3.54
N ALA A 27 2.18 -4.24 -3.14
CA ALA A 27 1.90 -3.05 -3.95
C ALA A 27 3.15 -2.17 -4.13
N ALA A 28 3.95 -1.99 -3.07
CA ALA A 28 5.21 -1.25 -3.14
C ALA A 28 6.22 -1.91 -4.10
N GLN A 29 6.34 -3.24 -4.03
CA GLN A 29 7.17 -4.00 -4.97
C GLN A 29 6.70 -3.81 -6.42
N GLY A 30 5.39 -3.90 -6.67
CA GLY A 30 4.81 -3.67 -7.99
C GLY A 30 5.09 -2.26 -8.54
N LEU A 31 5.00 -1.24 -7.68
CA LEU A 31 5.35 0.14 -8.03
C LEU A 31 6.82 0.27 -8.45
N ARG A 32 7.72 -0.40 -7.73
CA ARG A 32 9.16 -0.38 -8.02
C ARG A 32 9.49 -1.12 -9.31
N GLU A 33 9.03 -2.36 -9.45
CA GLU A 33 9.40 -3.24 -10.57
C GLU A 33 8.71 -2.86 -11.88
N THR A 34 7.45 -2.43 -11.83
CA THR A 34 6.65 -2.14 -13.04
C THR A 34 6.85 -0.69 -13.51
N TYR A 35 7.01 0.24 -12.58
CA TYR A 35 7.00 1.68 -12.88
C TYR A 35 8.29 2.41 -12.54
N GLY A 36 9.27 1.75 -11.90
CA GLY A 36 10.46 2.43 -11.38
C GLY A 36 10.12 3.50 -10.36
N ALA A 37 8.97 3.38 -9.68
CA ALA A 37 8.42 4.41 -8.81
C ALA A 37 8.96 4.28 -7.38
N GLU A 38 10.27 4.50 -7.23
CA GLU A 38 11.01 4.30 -5.97
C GLU A 38 10.42 5.07 -4.78
N GLU A 39 10.09 6.34 -4.96
CA GLU A 39 9.53 7.20 -3.90
C GLU A 39 8.12 6.74 -3.48
N LEU A 40 7.30 6.30 -4.44
CA LEU A 40 5.96 5.79 -4.17
C LEU A 40 6.01 4.43 -3.46
N ALA A 41 6.95 3.56 -3.85
CA ALA A 41 7.19 2.31 -3.16
C ALA A 41 7.60 2.53 -1.70
N ALA A 42 8.54 3.44 -1.46
CA ALA A 42 8.99 3.81 -0.11
C ALA A 42 7.85 4.38 0.76
N LEU A 43 6.99 5.22 0.19
CA LEU A 43 5.80 5.75 0.87
C LEU A 43 4.86 4.62 1.33
N VAL A 44 4.61 3.65 0.44
CA VAL A 44 3.72 2.51 0.74
C VAL A 44 4.34 1.57 1.79
N GLU A 45 5.66 1.39 1.77
CA GLU A 45 6.42 0.64 2.78
C GLU A 45 6.33 1.31 4.16
N GLU A 46 6.51 2.63 4.24
CA GLU A 46 6.35 3.39 5.49
C GLU A 46 4.92 3.29 6.01
N ALA A 47 3.92 3.43 5.13
CA ALA A 47 2.52 3.25 5.49
C ALA A 47 2.27 1.84 6.06
N ALA A 48 2.89 0.80 5.49
CA ALA A 48 2.76 -0.58 5.96
C ALA A 48 3.29 -0.74 7.39
N GLU A 49 4.40 -0.09 7.75
CA GLU A 49 4.89 -0.05 9.12
C GLU A 49 3.96 0.69 10.09
N VAL A 50 3.48 1.86 9.68
CA VAL A 50 2.59 2.68 10.51
C VAL A 50 1.27 1.95 10.76
N TYR A 51 0.73 1.27 9.75
CA TYR A 51 -0.52 0.54 9.83
C TYR A 51 -0.43 -0.65 10.78
N GLU A 52 0.70 -1.37 10.76
CA GLU A 52 0.97 -2.45 11.69
C GLU A 52 1.06 -1.95 13.14
N LYS A 53 1.81 -0.86 13.37
CA LYS A 53 1.96 -0.25 14.70
C LYS A 53 0.63 0.30 15.24
N ARG A 54 -0.26 0.78 14.37
CA ARG A 54 -1.53 1.43 14.74
C ARG A 54 -2.77 0.55 14.61
N GLY A 55 -2.64 -0.69 14.13
CA GLY A 55 -3.78 -1.60 13.92
C GLY A 55 -4.78 -1.12 12.85
N LEU A 56 -4.30 -0.46 11.78
CA LEU A 56 -5.16 0.18 10.76
C LEU A 56 -5.57 -0.75 9.60
N PHE A 57 -5.25 -2.04 9.68
CA PHE A 57 -5.68 -3.02 8.69
C PHE A 57 -7.17 -3.32 8.82
N ARG A 58 -7.74 -3.90 7.76
CA ARG A 58 -9.14 -4.33 7.73
C ARG A 58 -9.44 -5.25 8.91
N THR A 59 -10.30 -4.81 9.82
CA THR A 59 -10.79 -5.63 10.93
C THR A 59 -11.71 -6.72 10.36
N ARG A 60 -11.39 -7.99 10.62
CA ARG A 60 -12.34 -9.09 10.37
C ARG A 60 -13.35 -9.07 11.53
N TYR A 61 -14.61 -8.75 11.23
CA TYR A 61 -15.74 -8.90 12.14
C TYR A 61 -16.41 -10.26 11.91
#